data_AF-A0AAW8L225-F1
#
_entry.id   AF-A0AAW8L225-F1
#
_cell.length_a   1.000
_cell.length_b   1.000
_cell.length_c   1.000
_cell.angle_alpha   90.00
_cell.angle_beta   90.00
_cell.angle_gamma   90.00
#
_symmetry.space_group_name_H-M   'P 1'
#
loop_
_entity.id
_entity.type
_entity.pdbx_description
1 polymer ?
#
loop_
_entity_poly.entity_id
_entity_poly.type
_entity_poly.pdbx_seq_one_letter_code
_entity_poly.pdbx_strand_id
1 'polypeptide(L)' 'MPCYSIDGVIPVVSPEAFVHPTAVLIGDVIIEAGVYVGPFASLRADFGR' A
#
# COMPACT_ATOMS: atom_id res chain seq x y z
N MET A 1 5.50 -6.45 -5.35
CA MET A 1 4.38 -5.87 -4.60
C MET A 1 3.30 -5.53 -5.60
N PRO A 2 2.18 -6.28 -5.65
CA PRO A 2 0.99 -5.82 -6.36
C PRO A 2 0.45 -4.51 -5.77
N CYS A 3 0.27 -3.50 -6.62
CA CYS A 3 -0.24 -2.18 -6.27
C CYS A 3 -1.35 -1.82 -7.26
N TYR A 4 -2.56 -1.55 -6.75
CA TYR A 4 -3.76 -1.36 -7.58
C TYR A 4 -4.48 -0.06 -7.24
N SER A 5 -5.01 0.59 -8.27
CA SER A 5 -5.88 1.75 -8.11
C SER A 5 -7.34 1.35 -7.91
N ILE A 6 -8.08 2.08 -7.08
CA ILE A 6 -9.55 2.05 -7.01
C ILE A 6 -10.05 3.49 -7.14
N ASP A 7 -11.07 3.72 -7.98
CA ASP A 7 -11.66 5.05 -8.22
C ASP A 7 -10.64 6.16 -8.56
N GLY A 8 -9.54 5.78 -9.24
CA GLY A 8 -8.45 6.70 -9.61
C GLY A 8 -7.46 7.01 -8.48
N VAL A 9 -7.65 6.45 -7.28
CA VAL A 9 -6.75 6.61 -6.13
C VAL A 9 -5.74 5.47 -6.12
N ILE A 10 -4.45 5.81 -6.00
CA ILE A 10 -3.33 4.86 -5.98
C ILE A 10 -2.63 4.89 -4.62
N PRO A 11 -2.11 3.75 -4.13
CA PRO A 11 -1.28 3.73 -2.95
C PRO A 11 -0.04 4.64 -3.08
N VAL A 12 0.26 5.39 -2.02
CA VAL A 12 1.47 6.22 -1.90
C VAL A 12 2.42 5.55 -0.91
N VAL A 13 3.66 5.32 -1.34
CA VAL A 13 4.66 4.61 -0.55
C VAL A 13 5.94 5.43 -0.46
N SER A 14 6.40 5.70 0.77
CA SER A 14 7.69 6.33 1.02
C SER A 14 8.83 5.45 0.49
N PRO A 15 9.86 6.02 -0.18
CA PRO A 15 11.05 5.28 -0.58
C PRO A 15 11.81 4.62 0.57
N GLU A 16 11.65 5.12 1.79
CA GLU A 16 12.28 4.63 3.03
C GLU A 16 11.45 3.53 3.72
N ALA A 17 10.34 3.11 3.12
CA ALA A 17 9.54 1.98 3.61
C ALA A 17 9.99 0.66 2.97
N PHE A 18 9.81 -0.44 3.68
CA PHE A 18 9.93 -1.78 3.11
C PHE A 18 8.56 -2.43 2.96
N VAL A 19 8.17 -2.73 1.72
CA VAL A 19 6.98 -3.53 1.44
C VAL A 19 7.37 -4.84 0.78
N HIS A 20 7.02 -5.95 1.43
CA HIS A 20 7.35 -7.27 0.92
C HIS A 20 6.74 -7.49 -0.47
N PRO A 21 7.45 -8.14 -1.42
CA PRO A 21 6.96 -8.33 -2.79
C PRO A 21 5.60 -9.03 -2.92
N THR A 22 5.20 -9.83 -1.92
CA THR A 22 3.91 -10.54 -1.88
C THR A 22 2.80 -9.80 -1.13
N ALA A 23 3.07 -8.63 -0.55
CA ALA A 23 2.04 -7.78 0.03
C ALA A 23 1.22 -7.08 -1.06
N VAL A 24 -0.07 -6.84 -0.81
CA VAL A 24 -1.02 -6.23 -1.74
C VAL A 24 -1.50 -4.89 -1.18
N LEU A 25 -1.39 -3.82 -1.99
CA LEU A 25 -1.89 -2.49 -1.66
C LEU A 25 -2.96 -2.07 -2.67
N ILE A 26 -4.11 -1.60 -2.19
CA ILE A 26 -5.25 -1.18 -3.03
C ILE A 26 -5.86 0.11 -2.49
N GLY A 27 -5.97 1.13 -3.34
CA GLY A 27 -6.69 2.37 -3.04
C GLY A 27 -5.92 3.37 -2.18
N ASP A 28 -6.63 4.07 -1.28
CA ASP A 28 -6.13 5.19 -0.47
C ASP A 28 -5.22 4.73 0.69
N VAL A 29 -4.14 4.03 0.34
CA VAL A 29 -3.14 3.50 1.26
C VAL A 29 -1.93 4.43 1.26
N ILE A 30 -1.56 4.94 2.44
CA ILE A 30 -0.36 5.76 2.63
C ILE A 30 0.62 4.99 3.53
N ILE A 31 1.80 4.72 3.01
CA ILE A 31 2.90 4.05 3.73
C ILE A 31 4.01 5.07 3.97
N GLU A 32 4.18 5.47 5.22
CA GLU A 32 5.17 6.46 5.64
C GLU A 32 6.60 5.86 5.76
N ALA A 33 7.59 6.75 5.91
CA ALA A 33 8.99 6.37 6.07
C ALA A 33 9.21 5.42 7.27
N GLY A 34 10.06 4.40 7.09
CA GLY A 34 10.40 3.44 8.14
C GLY A 34 9.34 2.36 8.42
N VAL A 35 8.21 2.36 7.71
CA VAL A 35 7.19 1.31 7.83
C VAL A 35 7.66 0.01 7.20
N TYR A 36 7.40 -1.11 7.89
CA TYR A 36 7.58 -2.47 7.40
C TYR A 36 6.23 -3.12 7.13
N VAL A 37 5.98 -3.56 5.90
CA VAL A 37 4.81 -4.36 5.50
C VAL A 37 5.28 -5.76 5.12
N GLY A 38 4.90 -6.75 5.94
CA GLY A 38 5.33 -8.14 5.82
C GLY A 38 4.68 -8.93 4.67
N PRO A 39 5.16 -10.17 4.42
CA PRO A 39 4.61 -11.03 3.38
C PRO A 39 3.12 -11.30 3.59
N PHE A 40 2.37 -11.30 2.49
CA PHE A 40 0.93 -11.61 2.44
C PHE A 40 0.01 -10.63 3.17
N ALA A 41 0.52 -9.49 3.67
CA ALA A 41 -0.32 -8.40 4.13
C ALA A 41 -1.19 -7.87 2.96
N SER A 42 -2.47 -7.61 3.24
CA SER A 42 -3.41 -7.02 2.30
C SER A 42 -3.98 -5.74 2.90
N LEU A 43 -3.57 -4.60 2.34
CA LEU A 43 -4.04 -3.28 2.75
C LEU A 43 -4.95 -2.76 1.65
N ARG A 44 -6.22 -2.58 2.00
CA ARG A 44 -7.26 -2.13 1.07
C ARG A 44 -8.05 -1.01 1.71
N ALA A 45 -7.96 0.17 1.11
CA ALA A 45 -8.63 1.39 1.57
C ALA A 45 -9.58 1.89 0.47
N ASP A 46 -10.83 1.42 0.51
CA ASP A 46 -11.83 1.66 -0.55
C ASP A 46 -12.67 2.94 -0.33
N PHE A 47 -12.84 3.37 0.92
CA PHE A 47 -13.87 4.35 1.28
C PHE A 47 -13.34 5.79 1.40
N GLY A 48 -12.13 6.04 0.90
CA GLY A 48 -11.47 7.34 1.00
C GLY A 48 -11.29 7.80 2.45
N ARG A 49 -11.18 9.11 2.63
CA ARG A 49 -10.95 9.79 3.90
C ARG A 49 -12.17 10.55 4.38
#